data_AF-A0A1G0GAK8-F1
#
_entry.id   AF-A0A1G0GAK8-F1
#
_cell.length_a   1.000
_cell.length_b   1.000
_cell.length_c   1.000
_cell.angle_alpha   90.00
_cell.angle_beta   90.00
_cell.angle_gamma   90.00
#
_symmetry.space_group_name_H-M   'P 1'
#
loop_
_entity.id
_entity.type
_entity.pdbx_description
1 polymer ?
#
loop_
_entity_poly.entity_id
_entity_poly.type
_entity_poly.pdbx_seq_one_letter_code
_entity_poly.pdbx_strand_id
1 'polypeptide(L)' 'MVGLVIKNLPEELHRKLKERAARYHRSMTKEVIAQLEKALATPGDQPEYRSPPEPLKVGFKPDDEWVYRAIREGRE' A
#
# COMPACT_ATOMS: atom_id res chain seq x y z
N MET A 1 -26.13 0.84 0.28
CA MET A 1 -24.91 0.01 0.15
C MET A 1 -25.26 -1.16 -0.75
N VAL A 2 -24.52 -1.38 -1.84
CA VAL A 2 -24.80 -2.48 -2.80
C VAL A 2 -23.94 -3.68 -2.40
N GLY A 3 -24.54 -4.87 -2.32
CA GLY A 3 -23.85 -6.13 -2.06
C GLY A 3 -23.70 -6.94 -3.35
N LEU A 4 -22.51 -7.50 -3.58
CA LEU A 4 -22.23 -8.41 -4.70
C LEU A 4 -22.05 -9.83 -4.16
N VAL A 5 -22.80 -10.79 -4.71
CA VAL A 5 -22.66 -12.21 -4.40
C VAL A 5 -22.28 -12.96 -5.67
N ILE A 6 -21.11 -13.59 -5.66
CA ILE A 6 -20.64 -14.43 -6.75
C ILE A 6 -20.95 -15.88 -6.39
N LYS A 7 -21.93 -16.48 -7.06
CA LYS A 7 -22.28 -17.90 -6.87
C LYS A 7 -21.32 -18.77 -7.70
N ASN A 8 -21.02 -19.96 -7.18
CA ASN A 8 -20.19 -20.97 -7.86
C ASN A 8 -18.81 -20.44 -8.28
N LEU A 9 -18.15 -19.70 -7.40
CA LEU A 9 -16.77 -19.25 -7.63
C LEU A 9 -15.85 -20.48 -7.73
N PRO A 10 -15.05 -20.63 -8.81
CA PRO A 10 -14.14 -21.75 -8.93
C PRO A 10 -13.21 -21.87 -7.71
N GLU A 11 -13.03 -23.08 -7.19
CA GLU A 11 -12.23 -23.38 -5.99
C GLU A 11 -10.82 -22.78 -6.07
N GLU A 12 -10.18 -22.95 -7.23
CA GLU A 12 -8.84 -22.42 -7.52
C GLU A 12 -8.79 -20.89 -7.45
N LEU A 13 -9.85 -20.22 -7.91
CA LEU A 13 -9.94 -18.76 -7.87
C LEU A 13 -10.17 -18.25 -6.45
N HIS A 14 -11.03 -18.94 -5.69
CA HIS A 14 -11.25 -18.68 -4.27
C HIS A 14 -9.94 -18.80 -3.47
N ARG A 15 -9.16 -19.87 -3.71
CA ARG A 15 -7.85 -20.08 -3.07
C ARG A 15 -6.88 -18.93 -3.37
N LYS A 16 -6.72 -18.57 -4.64
CA LYS A 16 -5.83 -17.47 -5.08
C LYS A 16 -6.23 -16.13 -4.46
N LEU A 17 -7.53 -15.83 -4.37
CA LEU A 17 -8.00 -14.60 -3.74
C LEU A 17 -7.68 -14.57 -2.24
N LYS A 18 -7.85 -15.70 -1.53
CA LYS A 18 -7.54 -15.81 -0.11
C LYS A 18 -6.04 -15.62 0.17
N GLU A 19 -5.18 -16.23 -0.63
CA GLU A 19 -3.72 -16.08 -0.54
C GLU A 19 -3.29 -14.62 -0.78
N ARG A 20 -3.84 -13.96 -1.80
CA ARG A 20 -3.57 -12.54 -2.07
C ARG A 20 -4.05 -11.65 -0.93
N ALA A 21 -5.26 -11.88 -0.43
CA ALA A 21 -5.81 -11.13 0.69
C ALA A 21 -4.89 -11.20 1.93
N ALA A 22 -4.37 -12.39 2.25
CA ALA A 22 -3.39 -12.59 3.32
C ALA A 22 -2.08 -11.81 3.07
N ARG A 23 -1.53 -11.87 1.84
CA ARG A 23 -0.31 -11.13 1.46
C ARG A 23 -0.45 -9.61 1.63
N TYR A 24 -1.62 -9.06 1.31
CA TYR A 24 -1.89 -7.62 1.42
C TYR A 24 -2.54 -7.23 2.76
N HIS A 25 -2.56 -8.12 3.75
CA HIS A 25 -3.12 -7.89 5.09
C HIS A 25 -4.55 -7.31 5.06
N ARG A 26 -5.39 -7.80 4.14
CA ARG A 26 -6.77 -7.35 3.98
C ARG A 26 -7.77 -8.50 3.97
N SER A 27 -9.04 -8.19 4.19
CA SER A 27 -10.10 -9.19 4.07
C SER A 27 -10.30 -9.61 2.62
N MET A 28 -10.86 -10.81 2.40
CA MET A 28 -11.14 -11.32 1.06
C MET A 28 -12.06 -10.38 0.28
N THR A 29 -13.10 -9.83 0.91
CA THR A 29 -14.00 -8.85 0.27
C THR A 29 -13.24 -7.60 -0.19
N LYS A 30 -12.32 -7.08 0.63
CA LYS A 30 -11.47 -5.93 0.25
C LYS A 30 -10.52 -6.28 -0.90
N GLU A 31 -10.02 -7.52 -0.96
CA GLU A 31 -9.23 -7.99 -2.10
C GLU A 31 -10.06 -8.00 -3.38
N VAL A 32 -11.27 -8.54 -3.35
CA VAL A 32 -12.16 -8.59 -4.52
C VAL A 32 -12.49 -7.19 -5.01
N ILE A 33 -12.87 -6.27 -4.11
CA ILE A 33 -13.15 -4.88 -4.46
C ILE A 33 -11.94 -4.24 -5.15
N ALA A 34 -10.75 -4.37 -4.59
CA ALA A 34 -9.55 -3.79 -5.19
C ALA A 34 -9.17 -4.42 -6.54
N GLN A 35 -9.45 -5.70 -6.77
CA GLN A 35 -9.26 -6.29 -8.09
C GLN A 35 -10.27 -5.73 -9.10
N LEU A 36 -11.53 -5.49 -8.69
CA LEU A 36 -12.54 -4.87 -9.53
C LEU A 36 -12.18 -3.41 -9.85
N GLU A 37 -11.76 -2.63 -8.85
CA GLU A 37 -11.27 -1.26 -9.05
C GLU A 37 -10.10 -1.22 -10.04
N LYS A 38 -9.13 -2.12 -9.88
CA LYS A 38 -7.99 -2.22 -10.79
C LYS A 38 -8.40 -2.61 -12.21
N ALA A 39 -9.36 -3.51 -12.36
CA ALA A 39 -9.83 -3.98 -13.66
C ALA A 39 -10.66 -2.92 -14.41
N LEU A 40 -11.34 -2.04 -13.66
CA LEU A 40 -12.18 -0.96 -14.21
C LEU A 40 -11.43 0.37 -14.35
N ALA A 41 -10.22 0.49 -13.80
CA ALA A 41 -9.41 1.70 -13.91
C ALA A 41 -9.05 1.99 -15.37
N THR A 42 -9.31 3.22 -15.81
CA THR A 42 -8.94 3.72 -17.14
C THR A 42 -7.49 4.24 -17.09
N PRO A 43 -6.74 4.28 -18.22
CA PRO A 43 -5.46 4.98 -18.27
C PRO A 43 -5.62 6.43 -17.78
N GLY A 44 -5.03 6.73 -16.61
CA GLY A 44 -5.18 8.03 -15.91
C GLY A 44 -5.80 7.94 -14.51
N ASP A 45 -6.56 6.88 -14.19
CA ASP A 45 -7.18 6.69 -12.87
C ASP A 45 -6.21 6.13 -11.83
N GLN A 46 -5.20 5.39 -12.28
CA GLN A 46 -4.13 4.97 -11.39
C GLN A 46 -3.23 6.19 -11.17
N PRO A 47 -2.90 6.54 -9.91
CA PRO A 47 -1.86 7.53 -9.69
C PRO A 47 -0.65 7.02 -10.44
N GLU A 48 -0.18 7.79 -11.41
CA GLU A 48 1.05 7.48 -12.12
C GLU A 48 2.07 7.15 -11.03
N TYR A 49 2.69 5.98 -11.11
CA TYR A 49 3.80 5.66 -10.23
C TYR A 49 4.88 6.69 -10.53
N ARG A 50 4.82 7.81 -9.80
CA ARG A 50 5.89 8.78 -9.76
C ARG A 50 6.98 8.04 -9.04
N SER A 51 8.06 7.76 -9.77
CA SER A 51 9.29 7.32 -9.13
C SER A 51 9.52 8.26 -7.94
N PRO A 52 9.93 7.73 -6.77
CA PRO A 52 10.27 8.57 -5.64
C PRO A 52 11.12 9.74 -6.13
N PRO A 53 10.84 10.98 -5.70
CA PRO A 53 11.67 12.11 -6.10
C PRO A 53 13.12 11.78 -5.81
N GLU A 54 14.03 12.24 -6.66
CA GLU A 54 15.46 12.02 -6.42
C GLU A 54 15.80 12.46 -4.99
N PRO A 55 16.46 11.59 -4.18
CA PRO A 55 16.81 11.93 -2.82
C PRO A 55 17.57 13.24 -2.78
N LEU A 56 17.10 14.19 -1.96
CA LEU A 56 17.78 15.46 -1.79
C LEU A 56 19.16 15.19 -1.18
N LYS A 57 20.23 15.46 -1.92
CA LYS A 57 21.59 15.42 -1.39
C LYS A 57 21.80 16.63 -0.49
N VAL A 58 21.39 16.51 0.77
CA VAL A 58 21.71 17.49 1.80
C VAL A 58 23.20 17.37 2.14
N GLY A 59 23.90 18.51 2.25
CA GLY A 59 25.32 18.54 2.63
C GLY A 59 25.57 18.15 4.10
N PHE A 60 24.49 18.00 4.87
CA PHE A 60 24.54 17.59 6.26
C PHE A 60 23.97 16.19 6.40
N LYS A 61 24.82 15.23 6.76
CA LYS A 61 24.40 13.90 7.20
C LYS A 61 24.45 13.91 8.73
N PRO A 62 23.31 13.94 9.43
CA PRO A 62 23.31 13.86 10.88
C PRO A 62 23.96 12.54 11.31
N ASP A 63 24.94 12.61 12.19
CA ASP A 63 25.48 11.48 12.92
C ASP A 63 24.68 11.23 14.21
N ASP A 64 24.90 10.07 14.84
CA ASP A 64 24.15 9.67 16.03
C ASP A 64 24.34 10.66 17.19
N GLU A 65 25.54 11.24 17.37
CA GLU A 65 25.81 12.22 18.43
C GLU A 65 24.95 13.47 18.23
N TRP A 66 24.91 13.98 16.99
CA TRP A 66 24.09 15.12 16.64
C TRP A 66 22.61 14.87 16.93
N VAL A 67 22.10 13.68 16.56
CA VAL A 67 20.69 13.30 16.77
C VAL A 67 20.37 13.23 18.27
N TYR A 68 21.20 12.57 19.07
CA TYR A 68 20.97 12.47 20.51
C TYR A 68 21.01 13.82 21.21
N ARG A 69 21.92 14.71 20.80
CA ARG A 69 21.98 16.08 21.32
C ARG A 69 20.69 16.86 21.00
N ALA A 70 20.25 16.82 19.75
CA ALA A 70 19.03 17.53 19.33
C ALA A 70 17.77 17.03 20.06
N ILE A 71 17.66 15.71 20.27
CA ILE A 71 16.54 15.12 21.04
C ILE A 71 16.56 15.61 22.50
N ARG A 72 17.74 15.68 23.11
CA ARG A 72 17.89 16.11 24.51
C ARG A 72 17.50 17.58 24.67
N GLU A 73 17.98 18.43 23.77
CA GLU A 73 17.73 19.88 23.79
C GLU A 73 16.24 20.21 23.58
N GLY A 74 15.52 19.44 22.75
CA GLY A 74 14.07 19.63 22.56
C GLY A 74 13.18 19.09 23.69
N ARG A 75 13.75 18.45 24.72
CA ARG A 75 13.03 17.93 25.90
C ARG A 75 13.15 18.84 27.14
N GLU A 76 14.07 19.80 27.12
CA GLU A 76 14.21 20.84 28.15
C GLU A 76 13.33 22.05 27.83
#